data_AF-A0A5C6N176-F1
#
_entry.id   AF-A0A5C6N176-F1
#
_cell.length_a   1.000
_cell.length_b   1.000
_cell.length_c   1.000
_cell.angle_alpha   90.00
_cell.angle_beta   90.00
_cell.angle_gamma   90.00
#
_symmetry.space_group_name_H-M   'P 1'
#
loop_
_entity.id
_entity.type
_entity.pdbx_description
1 polymer ?
#
loop_
_entity_poly.entity_id
_entity_poly.type
_entity_poly.pdbx_seq_one_letter_code
_entity_poly.pdbx_strand_id
1 'polypeptide(L)'
;MDTQSTQSSLVGTHIREASAHIDDVKVEVRPGYHLDKIKWFLRVTKGQRSVQVEDHFPDLQLFHDHVRMYMKMERYGAPAFNDRETYRLKKILVKIRSQFESSD
;
A
#
# COMPACT_ATOMS: atom_id res chain seq x y z
N MET A 1 47.22 23.87 36.16
CA MET A 1 46.46 25.11 36.34
C MET A 1 46.16 25.66 34.96
N ASP A 2 44.93 25.44 34.49
CA ASP A 2 43.99 26.43 33.93
C ASP A 2 44.57 27.59 33.10
N THR A 3 44.02 28.11 32.00
CA THR A 3 42.82 27.92 31.17
C THR A 3 42.98 28.88 29.97
N GLN A 4 42.10 28.75 28.95
CA GLN A 4 41.66 29.71 27.91
C GLN A 4 41.75 29.04 26.53
N SER A 5 40.69 28.42 25.98
CA SER A 5 39.45 29.02 25.44
C SER A 5 39.68 30.09 24.39
N THR A 6 39.47 29.75 23.12
CA THR A 6 39.02 30.67 22.06
C THR A 6 38.29 29.85 20.99
N GLN A 7 36.98 30.12 20.83
CA GLN A 7 36.17 29.74 19.68
C GLN A 7 36.66 30.49 18.44
N SER A 8 36.59 29.87 17.25
CA SER A 8 36.44 30.63 16.01
C SER A 8 35.61 29.85 14.97
N SER A 9 34.87 30.65 14.22
CA SER A 9 33.68 30.38 13.42
C SER A 9 33.88 29.56 12.13
N LEU A 10 32.80 28.82 11.81
CA LEU A 10 32.08 28.75 10.53
C LEU A 10 32.78 29.33 9.28
N VAL A 11 32.92 28.49 8.24
CA VAL A 11 32.48 28.62 6.82
C VAL A 11 33.02 27.33 6.15
N GLY A 12 32.22 26.38 5.66
CA GLY A 12 31.27 26.51 4.56
C GLY A 12 31.99 26.21 3.24
N THR A 13 31.72 25.06 2.60
CA THR A 13 31.46 24.94 1.14
C THR A 13 31.38 23.47 0.67
N HIS A 14 30.19 23.15 0.18
CA HIS A 14 29.87 22.34 -1.00
C HIS A 14 30.41 20.91 -1.16
N ILE A 15 29.55 19.94 -0.88
CA ILE A 15 29.30 18.87 -1.85
C ILE A 15 27.83 18.93 -2.25
N ARG A 16 27.63 19.18 -3.55
CA ARG A 16 26.36 19.41 -4.25
C ARG A 16 25.60 18.09 -4.46
N GLU A 17 24.30 18.20 -4.25
CA GLU A 17 23.22 17.73 -5.15
C GLU A 17 23.11 16.22 -5.43
N ALA A 18 22.12 15.61 -4.77
CA ALA A 18 21.06 14.90 -5.49
C ALA A 18 19.74 15.17 -4.76
N SER A 19 19.14 16.30 -5.11
CA SER A 19 17.75 16.64 -4.81
C SER A 19 16.83 15.64 -5.51
N ALA A 20 16.21 14.76 -4.75
CA ALA A 20 14.87 14.27 -5.10
C ALA A 20 13.91 14.93 -4.09
N HIS A 21 13.58 16.19 -4.35
CA HIS A 21 12.30 16.73 -3.92
C HIS A 21 11.25 15.90 -4.66
N ILE A 22 10.83 14.80 -4.04
CA ILE A 22 9.54 14.22 -4.39
C ILE A 22 8.57 15.13 -3.67
N ASP A 23 7.97 16.02 -4.46
CA ASP A 23 6.97 16.97 -4.06
C ASP A 23 6.06 16.36 -3.00
N ASP A 24 5.83 17.14 -1.95
CA ASP A 24 4.76 16.98 -0.96
C ASP A 24 3.42 17.13 -1.70
N VAL A 25 3.12 16.16 -2.56
CA VAL A 25 1.76 15.94 -3.03
C VAL A 25 1.08 15.37 -1.80
N LYS A 26 0.47 16.26 -1.03
CA LYS A 26 -0.65 15.95 -0.16
C LYS A 26 -1.78 15.43 -1.05
N VAL A 27 -1.58 14.23 -1.61
CA VAL A 27 -2.64 13.41 -2.16
C VAL A 27 -3.55 13.24 -0.97
N GLU A 28 -4.75 13.76 -1.09
CA GLU A 28 -5.84 13.39 -0.20
C GLU A 28 -5.94 11.87 -0.27
N VAL A 29 -5.23 11.19 0.63
CA VAL A 29 -5.29 9.76 0.80
C VAL A 29 -6.68 9.56 1.36
N ARG A 30 -7.66 9.36 0.48
CA ARG A 30 -8.89 8.69 0.88
C ARG A 30 -8.44 7.49 1.71
N PRO A 31 -8.95 7.31 2.95
CA PRO A 31 -8.59 6.16 3.77
C PRO A 31 -9.10 4.90 3.06
N GLY A 32 -8.27 4.36 2.18
CA GLY A 32 -8.58 3.30 1.25
C GLY A 32 -7.47 2.26 1.32
N TYR A 33 -7.80 1.00 1.05
CA TYR A 33 -6.80 -0.04 1.11
C TYR A 33 -5.81 0.11 -0.05
N HIS A 34 -4.58 0.46 0.28
CA HIS A 34 -3.51 0.57 -0.70
C HIS A 34 -3.21 -0.77 -1.38
N LEU A 35 -2.83 -0.70 -2.65
CA LEU A 35 -2.41 -1.86 -3.45
C LEU A 35 -1.35 -2.70 -2.72
N ASP A 36 -0.38 -2.06 -2.07
CA ASP A 36 0.70 -2.76 -1.36
C ASP A 36 0.17 -3.59 -0.17
N LYS A 37 -0.86 -3.10 0.53
CA LYS A 37 -1.51 -3.85 1.61
C LYS A 37 -2.22 -5.09 1.06
N ILE A 38 -2.88 -4.96 -0.10
CA ILE A 38 -3.54 -6.09 -0.77
C ILE A 38 -2.51 -7.11 -1.27
N LYS A 39 -1.39 -6.66 -1.85
CA LYS A 39 -0.28 -7.54 -2.26
C LYS A 39 0.36 -8.24 -1.08
N TRP A 40 0.61 -7.52 0.01
CA TRP A 40 1.11 -8.08 1.26
C TRP A 40 0.17 -9.17 1.78
N PHE A 41 -1.14 -8.90 1.82
CA PHE A 41 -2.16 -9.88 2.22
C PHE A 41 -2.08 -11.15 1.37
N LEU A 42 -2.04 -11.02 0.03
CA LEU A 42 -1.94 -12.17 -0.85
C LEU A 42 -0.65 -12.98 -0.59
N ARG A 43 0.45 -12.31 -0.29
CA ARG A 43 1.72 -12.97 0.04
C ARG A 43 1.66 -13.75 1.35
N VAL A 44 1.21 -13.12 2.44
CA VAL A 44 1.21 -13.75 3.78
C VAL A 44 0.16 -14.86 3.91
N THR A 45 -0.94 -14.76 3.16
CA THR A 45 -2.01 -15.77 3.18
C THR A 45 -1.83 -16.90 2.17
N LYS A 46 -0.69 -16.94 1.49
CA LYS A 46 -0.42 -17.97 0.48
C LYS A 46 -0.36 -19.35 1.14
N GLY A 47 -1.16 -20.28 0.64
CA GLY A 47 -1.22 -21.65 1.15
C GLY A 47 -2.07 -21.82 2.42
N GLN A 48 -2.56 -20.73 3.01
CA GLN A 48 -3.48 -20.79 4.14
C GLN A 48 -4.90 -21.12 3.66
N ARG A 49 -5.60 -21.94 4.44
CA ARG A 49 -7.01 -22.27 4.23
C ARG A 49 -7.88 -21.45 5.18
N SER A 50 -9.13 -21.22 4.80
CA SER A 50 -10.14 -20.57 5.64
C SER A 50 -9.76 -19.19 6.20
N VAL A 51 -8.92 -18.45 5.46
CA VAL A 51 -8.54 -17.07 5.77
C VAL A 51 -9.80 -16.19 5.81
N GLN A 52 -10.01 -15.51 6.94
CA GLN A 52 -11.01 -14.46 7.07
C GLN A 52 -10.41 -13.16 6.51
N VAL A 53 -11.11 -12.55 5.57
CA VAL A 53 -10.66 -11.33 4.89
C VAL A 53 -10.85 -10.12 5.81
N GLU A 54 -11.94 -10.18 6.59
CA GLU A 54 -12.41 -9.24 7.59
C GLU A 54 -11.32 -8.95 8.65
N ASP A 55 -10.53 -9.96 9.02
CA ASP A 55 -9.39 -9.82 9.96
C ASP A 55 -8.29 -8.87 9.44
N HIS A 56 -8.17 -8.71 8.13
CA HIS A 56 -7.15 -7.89 7.48
C HIS A 56 -7.73 -6.58 6.89
N PHE A 57 -9.01 -6.66 6.50
CA PHE A 57 -9.78 -5.61 5.85
C PHE A 57 -11.19 -5.57 6.48
N PRO A 58 -11.37 -4.81 7.58
CA PRO A 58 -12.64 -4.77 8.31
C PRO A 58 -13.83 -4.34 7.47
N ASP A 59 -13.61 -3.39 6.56
CA ASP A 59 -14.60 -2.97 5.56
C ASP A 59 -14.46 -3.82 4.28
N LEU A 60 -15.28 -4.85 4.16
CA LEU A 60 -15.30 -5.74 2.99
C LEU A 60 -15.78 -5.06 1.72
N GLN A 61 -16.70 -4.10 1.82
CA GLN A 61 -17.23 -3.38 0.67
C GLN A 61 -16.14 -2.49 0.08
N LEU A 62 -15.43 -1.75 0.93
CA LEU A 62 -14.28 -0.93 0.55
C LEU A 62 -13.17 -1.79 -0.06
N PHE A 63 -12.89 -2.97 0.52
CA PHE A 63 -11.93 -3.93 -0.06
C PHE A 63 -12.36 -4.38 -1.45
N HIS A 64 -13.63 -4.80 -1.59
CA HIS A 64 -14.17 -5.26 -2.85
C HIS A 64 -14.02 -4.19 -3.96
N ASP A 65 -14.34 -2.93 -3.64
CA ASP A 65 -14.30 -1.83 -4.60
C ASP A 65 -12.87 -1.46 -4.99
N HIS A 66 -11.94 -1.42 -4.02
CA HIS A 66 -10.52 -1.16 -4.29
C HIS A 66 -9.88 -2.27 -5.13
N VAL A 67 -10.16 -3.54 -4.83
CA VAL A 67 -9.64 -4.66 -5.62
C VAL A 67 -10.17 -4.59 -7.05
N ARG A 68 -11.46 -4.31 -7.26
CA ARG A 68 -12.02 -4.13 -8.61
C ARG A 68 -11.36 -2.97 -9.35
N MET A 69 -11.13 -1.85 -8.67
CA MET A 69 -10.42 -0.70 -9.24
C MET A 69 -9.01 -1.10 -9.67
N TYR A 70 -8.21 -1.74 -8.80
CA TYR A 70 -6.84 -2.16 -9.11
C TYR A 70 -6.77 -3.23 -10.20
N MET A 71 -7.77 -4.13 -10.30
CA MET A 71 -7.84 -5.11 -11.38
C MET A 71 -8.11 -4.49 -12.75
N LYS A 72 -8.80 -3.35 -12.78
CA LYS A 72 -9.05 -2.59 -14.02
C LYS A 72 -7.91 -1.61 -14.35
N MET A 73 -7.08 -1.29 -13.36
CA MET A 73 -6.00 -0.35 -13.51
C MET A 73 -4.75 -1.06 -14.05
N GLU A 74 -4.26 -0.59 -15.20
CA GLU A 74 -2.92 -0.93 -15.67
C GLU A 74 -1.96 0.18 -15.27
N ARG A 75 -0.84 -0.19 -14.65
CA ARG A 75 0.26 0.74 -14.36
C ARG A 75 1.42 0.38 -15.27
N TYR A 76 1.88 1.34 -16.04
CA TYR A 76 3.02 1.19 -16.96
C TYR A 76 2.84 0.03 -17.96
N GLY A 77 1.61 -0.15 -18.47
CA GLY A 77 1.29 -1.21 -19.44
C GLY A 77 1.27 -2.62 -18.86
N ALA A 78 1.29 -2.76 -17.53
CA ALA A 78 1.19 -4.03 -16.84
C ALA A 78 0.01 -4.05 -15.86
N PRO A 79 -0.68 -5.20 -15.71
CA PRO A 79 -1.72 -5.35 -14.72
C PRO A 79 -1.15 -5.23 -13.30
N ALA A 80 -1.95 -4.69 -12.38
CA ALA A 80 -1.52 -4.53 -10.98
C ALA A 80 -1.22 -5.87 -10.28
N PHE A 81 -1.84 -6.96 -10.74
CA PHE A 81 -1.75 -8.31 -10.20
C PHE A 81 -1.39 -9.32 -11.29
N ASN A 82 -0.65 -10.36 -10.92
CA ASN A 82 -0.43 -11.50 -11.83
C ASN A 82 -1.67 -12.41 -11.91
N ASP A 83 -1.66 -13.41 -12.80
CA ASP A 83 -2.80 -14.30 -13.02
C ASP A 83 -3.22 -15.09 -11.77
N ARG A 84 -2.25 -15.52 -10.96
CA ARG A 84 -2.52 -16.29 -9.74
C ARG A 84 -3.15 -15.42 -8.66
N GLU A 85 -2.64 -14.20 -8.50
CA GLU A 85 -3.20 -13.18 -7.60
C GLU A 85 -4.61 -12.81 -8.05
N THR A 86 -4.79 -12.55 -9.34
CA THR A 86 -6.08 -12.25 -9.98
C THR A 86 -7.09 -13.36 -9.72
N TYR A 87 -6.70 -14.62 -9.92
CA TYR A 87 -7.56 -15.77 -9.65
C TYR A 87 -7.99 -15.82 -8.18
N ARG A 88 -7.04 -15.68 -7.25
CA ARG A 88 -7.34 -15.70 -5.80
C ARG A 88 -8.26 -14.56 -5.39
N LEU A 89 -7.99 -13.35 -5.87
CA LEU A 89 -8.82 -12.17 -5.62
C LEU A 89 -10.23 -12.37 -6.17
N LYS A 90 -10.40 -12.87 -7.40
CA LYS A 90 -11.73 -13.19 -7.97
C LYS A 90 -12.51 -14.15 -7.08
N LYS A 91 -11.86 -15.21 -6.56
CA LYS A 91 -12.51 -16.16 -5.64
C LYS A 91 -12.94 -15.50 -4.32
N ILE A 92 -12.12 -14.59 -3.79
CA ILE A 92 -12.45 -13.81 -2.59
C ILE A 92 -13.65 -12.89 -2.84
N LEU A 93 -13.64 -12.12 -3.95
CA LEU A 93 -14.72 -11.21 -4.28
C LEU A 93 -16.06 -11.92 -4.49
N VAL A 94 -16.05 -13.11 -5.10
CA VAL A 94 -17.25 -13.95 -5.22
C VAL A 94 -17.81 -14.32 -3.85
N LYS A 95 -16.94 -14.72 -2.91
CA LYS A 95 -17.37 -15.05 -1.54
C LYS A 95 -17.96 -13.85 -0.83
N ILE A 96 -17.29 -12.70 -0.90
CA ILE A 96 -17.75 -11.44 -0.28
C ILE A 96 -19.14 -11.06 -0.84
N ARG A 97 -19.32 -11.12 -2.16
CA ARG A 97 -20.63 -10.82 -2.78
C ARG A 97 -21.73 -11.73 -2.26
N SER A 98 -21.48 -13.04 -2.16
CA SER A 98 -22.45 -13.99 -1.63
C SER A 98 -22.81 -13.73 -0.15
N GLN A 99 -21.89 -13.19 0.66
CA GLN A 99 -22.22 -12.81 2.04
C GLN A 99 -23.20 -11.63 2.09
N PHE A 100 -23.04 -10.65 1.19
CA PHE A 100 -23.98 -9.52 1.10
C PHE A 100 -25.37 -9.97 0.63
N GLU A 101 -25.44 -10.89 -0.33
CA GLU A 101 -26.72 -11.42 -0.86
C GLU A 101 -27.44 -12.36 0.13
N SER A 102 -26.74 -12.92 1.13
CA SER A 102 -27.32 -13.84 2.12
C SER A 102 -27.76 -13.14 3.41
N SER A 103 -27.50 -11.83 3.54
CA SER A 103 -27.80 -11.03 4.74
C SER A 103 -29.05 -10.14 4.57
N ASP A 104 -29.77 -10.30 3.46
CA ASP A 104 -31.06 -9.68 3.12
C ASP A 104 -32.15 -10.75 3.15
#